data_AF-A0A9E2X3X0-F1
#
_entry.id   AF-A0A9E2X3X0-F1
#
_cell.length_a   1.000
_cell.length_b   1.000
_cell.length_c   1.000
_cell.angle_alpha   90.00
_cell.angle_beta   90.00
_cell.angle_gamma   90.00
#
_symmetry.space_group_name_H-M   'P 1'
#
loop_
_entity.id
_entity.type
_entity.pdbx_description
1 polymer ?
#
loop_
_entity_poly.entity_id
_entity_poly.type
_entity_poly.pdbx_seq_one_letter_code
_entity_poly.pdbx_strand_id
1 'polypeptide(L)'
;MRFAGLAAVVVAWFVIAPHTGGLPLWPDVLLVSFVVMPVTLLLVPLALPLATKRWLWVATIWLALAAFGFSEAGWGLAANFAKLWAAVFAGWAFLAVFEQLSWVVIVALIIPFVDAISVWKGPTHSITAHHFHVYQDVAIAFLVPAGRAAYLGPPDILFYALFLAAAERWHLRVWRTWIATTLMYGLTIVIATAVHVGGLPALPFLSFGFLVANGDLLWTRLRPPAASSPAQS
;
A
#
# COMPACT_ATOMS: atom_id res chain seq x y z
N MET A 1 -8.43 -16.75 -13.95
CA MET A 1 -9.79 -16.81 -13.37
C MET A 1 -9.88 -16.12 -12.00
N ARG A 2 -9.02 -16.43 -11.02
CA ARG A 2 -9.08 -15.83 -9.65
C ARG A 2 -8.95 -14.29 -9.62
N PHE A 3 -7.98 -13.72 -10.33
CA PHE A 3 -7.78 -12.26 -10.40
C PHE A 3 -8.98 -11.55 -11.05
N ALA A 4 -9.39 -11.97 -12.24
CA ALA A 4 -10.49 -11.34 -12.98
C ALA A 4 -11.81 -11.37 -12.21
N GLY A 5 -12.12 -12.49 -11.55
CA GLY A 5 -13.32 -12.60 -10.70
C GLY A 5 -13.28 -11.62 -9.53
N LEU A 6 -12.15 -11.55 -8.80
CA LEU A 6 -12.00 -10.59 -7.71
C LEU A 6 -12.04 -9.14 -8.19
N ALA A 7 -11.39 -8.83 -9.32
CA ALA A 7 -11.40 -7.51 -9.91
C ALA A 7 -12.83 -7.08 -10.28
N ALA A 8 -13.63 -7.98 -10.84
CA ALA A 8 -15.04 -7.72 -11.13
C ALA A 8 -15.84 -7.41 -9.84
N VAL A 9 -15.62 -8.17 -8.76
CA VAL A 9 -16.26 -7.91 -7.46
C VAL A 9 -15.87 -6.53 -6.91
N VAL A 10 -14.59 -6.20 -6.94
CA VAL A 10 -14.07 -4.90 -6.46
C VAL A 10 -14.64 -3.75 -7.30
N VAL A 11 -14.62 -3.85 -8.62
CA VAL A 11 -15.20 -2.82 -9.50
C VAL A 11 -16.71 -2.69 -9.27
N ALA A 12 -17.45 -3.80 -9.16
CA ALA A 12 -18.88 -3.78 -8.88
C ALA A 12 -19.18 -3.10 -7.54
N TRP A 13 -18.41 -3.39 -6.50
CA TRP A 13 -18.54 -2.68 -5.21
C TRP A 13 -18.35 -1.17 -5.37
N PHE A 14 -17.31 -0.73 -6.05
CA PHE A 14 -17.03 0.69 -6.25
C PHE A 14 -18.11 1.41 -7.08
N VAL A 15 -18.80 0.70 -7.98
CA VAL A 15 -19.95 1.24 -8.73
C VAL A 15 -21.21 1.31 -7.85
N ILE A 16 -21.45 0.30 -7.03
CA ILE A 16 -22.69 0.18 -6.24
C ILE A 16 -22.64 1.01 -4.96
N ALA A 17 -21.53 1.01 -4.24
CA ALA A 17 -21.40 1.62 -2.91
C ALA A 17 -21.87 3.09 -2.83
N PRO A 18 -21.54 3.98 -3.79
CA PRO A 18 -22.03 5.36 -3.78
C PRO A 18 -23.55 5.50 -3.83
N HIS A 19 -24.25 4.51 -4.40
CA HIS A 19 -25.70 4.49 -4.58
C HIS A 19 -26.45 3.81 -3.43
N THR A 20 -25.72 3.31 -2.42
CA THR A 20 -26.31 2.66 -1.24
C THR A 20 -26.49 3.64 -0.09
N GLY A 21 -27.47 3.37 0.77
CA GLY A 21 -27.70 4.18 1.97
C GLY A 21 -26.48 4.17 2.90
N GLY A 22 -26.18 5.31 3.51
CA GLY A 22 -25.01 5.45 4.39
C GLY A 22 -25.14 4.61 5.64
N LEU A 23 -24.01 4.13 6.15
CA LEU A 23 -23.94 3.49 7.46
C LEU A 23 -23.54 4.51 8.54
N PRO A 24 -23.76 4.19 9.82
CA PRO A 24 -23.13 4.93 10.91
C PRO A 24 -21.59 4.88 10.78
N LEU A 25 -20.92 5.85 11.41
CA LEU A 25 -19.47 6.05 11.29
C LEU A 25 -18.64 4.78 11.52
N TRP A 26 -18.88 4.06 12.62
CA TRP A 26 -18.06 2.92 13.01
C TRP A 26 -18.21 1.71 12.08
N PRO A 27 -19.43 1.28 11.71
CA PRO A 27 -19.62 0.29 10.65
C PRO A 27 -18.92 0.64 9.34
N ASP A 28 -18.99 1.89 8.87
CA ASP A 28 -18.27 2.36 7.67
C ASP A 28 -16.76 2.19 7.82
N VAL A 29 -16.21 2.60 8.97
CA VAL A 29 -14.78 2.53 9.27
C VAL A 29 -14.30 1.09 9.34
N LEU A 30 -15.06 0.20 9.98
CA LEU A 30 -14.72 -1.22 10.03
C LEU A 30 -14.82 -1.89 8.65
N LEU A 31 -15.86 -1.54 7.88
CA LEU A 31 -16.07 -2.04 6.53
C LEU A 31 -14.92 -1.65 5.59
N VAL A 32 -14.52 -0.37 5.58
CA VAL A 32 -13.40 0.06 4.73
C VAL A 32 -12.09 -0.58 5.16
N SER A 33 -11.84 -0.61 6.47
CA SER A 33 -10.55 -1.03 7.05
C SER A 33 -10.30 -2.53 6.92
N PHE A 34 -11.33 -3.35 7.12
CA PHE A 34 -11.18 -4.81 7.24
C PHE A 34 -11.83 -5.59 6.11
N VAL A 35 -12.58 -4.94 5.21
CA VAL A 35 -13.20 -5.59 4.06
C VAL A 35 -12.78 -4.92 2.76
N VAL A 36 -13.20 -3.68 2.51
CA VAL A 36 -13.03 -3.03 1.19
C VAL A 36 -11.55 -2.89 0.85
N MET A 37 -10.74 -2.34 1.75
CA MET A 37 -9.31 -2.15 1.53
C MET A 37 -8.57 -3.50 1.40
N PRO A 38 -8.69 -4.48 2.32
CA PRO A 38 -8.02 -5.77 2.17
C PRO A 38 -8.42 -6.52 0.89
N VAL A 39 -9.71 -6.52 0.54
CA VAL A 39 -10.23 -7.18 -0.68
C VAL A 39 -9.71 -6.49 -1.95
N THR A 40 -9.63 -5.17 -1.97
CA THR A 40 -9.04 -4.42 -3.08
C THR A 40 -7.54 -4.70 -3.20
N LEU A 41 -6.83 -4.64 -2.07
CA LEU A 41 -5.38 -4.86 -2.02
C LEU A 41 -4.98 -6.32 -2.27
N LEU A 42 -5.89 -7.29 -2.10
CA LEU A 42 -5.72 -8.69 -2.47
C LEU A 42 -5.49 -8.89 -3.98
N LEU A 43 -5.89 -7.92 -4.82
CA LEU A 43 -5.55 -7.93 -6.25
C LEU A 43 -4.03 -7.88 -6.49
N VAL A 44 -3.27 -7.25 -5.60
CA VAL A 44 -1.82 -7.07 -5.74
C VAL A 44 -1.06 -8.40 -5.65
N PRO A 45 -1.18 -9.21 -4.58
CA PRO A 45 -0.51 -10.51 -4.52
C PRO A 45 -0.98 -11.47 -5.61
N LEU A 46 -2.22 -11.33 -6.12
CA LEU A 46 -2.70 -12.13 -7.24
C LEU A 46 -2.09 -11.74 -8.59
N ALA A 47 -1.61 -10.50 -8.72
CA ALA A 47 -0.97 -9.97 -9.93
C ALA A 47 0.57 -10.01 -9.87
N LEU A 48 1.16 -10.49 -8.76
CA LEU A 48 2.60 -10.63 -8.56
C LEU A 48 3.38 -11.33 -9.69
N PRO A 49 2.84 -12.29 -10.46
CA PRO A 49 3.54 -12.84 -11.62
C PRO A 49 4.00 -11.79 -12.66
N LEU A 50 3.43 -10.58 -12.63
CA LEU A 50 3.83 -9.44 -13.44
C LEU A 50 5.04 -8.66 -12.87
N ALA A 51 5.37 -8.82 -11.59
CA ALA A 51 6.41 -8.07 -10.89
C ALA A 51 7.84 -8.30 -11.44
N THR A 52 8.05 -9.36 -12.23
CA THR A 52 9.34 -9.68 -12.86
C THR A 52 9.49 -9.10 -14.27
N LYS A 53 8.47 -8.43 -14.80
CA LYS A 53 8.49 -7.94 -16.18
C LYS A 53 9.29 -6.65 -16.32
N ARG A 54 10.12 -6.55 -17.36
CA ARG A 54 10.96 -5.36 -17.61
C ARG A 54 10.17 -4.11 -18.02
N TRP A 55 8.95 -4.29 -18.54
CA TRP A 55 8.12 -3.18 -19.01
C TRP A 55 7.39 -2.42 -17.88
N LEU A 56 7.58 -2.80 -16.61
CA LEU A 56 6.87 -2.20 -15.48
C LEU A 56 7.07 -0.68 -15.37
N TRP A 57 8.28 -0.17 -15.64
CA TRP A 57 8.52 1.29 -15.69
C TRP A 57 7.65 1.99 -16.73
N VAL A 58 7.56 1.40 -17.93
CA VAL A 58 6.77 1.95 -19.03
C VAL A 58 5.27 1.91 -18.68
N ALA A 59 4.79 0.80 -18.13
CA ALA A 59 3.39 0.73 -17.71
C ALA A 59 3.06 1.64 -16.52
N THR A 60 4.01 1.85 -15.59
CA THR A 60 3.85 2.83 -14.51
C THR A 60 3.59 4.21 -15.09
N ILE A 61 4.40 4.64 -16.08
CA ILE A 61 4.24 5.94 -16.75
C ILE A 61 2.89 6.01 -17.47
N TRP A 62 2.53 5.00 -18.27
CA TRP A 62 1.26 4.99 -18.99
C TRP A 62 0.04 5.00 -18.08
N LEU A 63 0.08 4.27 -16.96
CA LEU A 63 -1.00 4.27 -15.98
C LEU A 63 -1.07 5.58 -15.22
N ALA A 64 0.05 6.23 -14.91
CA ALA A 64 0.07 7.56 -14.31
C ALA A 64 -0.52 8.62 -15.26
N LEU A 65 -0.17 8.56 -16.55
CA LEU A 65 -0.75 9.43 -17.59
C LEU A 65 -2.25 9.15 -17.78
N ALA A 66 -2.66 7.88 -17.81
CA ALA A 66 -4.07 7.50 -17.88
C ALA A 66 -4.84 7.98 -16.64
N ALA A 67 -4.27 7.83 -15.45
CA ALA A 67 -4.83 8.34 -14.21
C ALA A 67 -5.07 9.85 -14.27
N PHE A 68 -4.10 10.60 -14.76
CA PHE A 68 -4.22 12.03 -14.99
C PHE A 68 -5.33 12.35 -16.00
N GLY A 69 -5.31 11.73 -17.18
CA GLY A 69 -6.32 11.95 -18.22
C GLY A 69 -7.75 11.59 -17.76
N PHE A 70 -7.92 10.51 -17.00
CA PHE A 70 -9.21 10.15 -16.41
C PHE A 70 -9.65 11.13 -15.33
N SER A 71 -8.72 11.67 -14.54
CA SER A 71 -9.03 12.68 -13.52
C SER A 71 -9.56 13.95 -14.17
N GLU A 72 -8.89 14.43 -15.23
CA GLU A 72 -9.33 15.59 -16.02
C GLU A 72 -10.66 15.36 -16.74
N ALA A 73 -10.91 14.12 -17.20
CA ALA A 73 -12.17 13.75 -17.82
C ALA A 73 -13.33 13.54 -16.82
N GLY A 74 -13.10 13.69 -15.51
CA GLY A 74 -14.09 13.44 -14.46
C GLY A 74 -14.42 11.96 -14.24
N TRP A 75 -13.62 11.05 -14.80
CA TRP A 75 -13.81 9.59 -14.69
C TRP A 75 -13.16 9.07 -13.39
N GLY A 76 -13.69 9.50 -12.25
CA GLY A 76 -13.09 9.26 -10.93
C GLY A 76 -12.76 7.80 -10.64
N LEU A 77 -13.63 6.86 -11.03
CA LEU A 77 -13.40 5.42 -10.84
C LEU A 77 -12.19 4.91 -11.64
N ALA A 78 -12.14 5.24 -12.93
CA ALA A 78 -11.04 4.83 -13.80
C ALA A 78 -9.72 5.48 -13.36
N ALA A 79 -9.77 6.77 -12.98
CA ALA A 79 -8.63 7.48 -12.43
C ALA A 79 -8.10 6.79 -11.16
N ASN A 80 -9.00 6.39 -10.24
CA ASN A 80 -8.62 5.74 -8.99
C ASN A 80 -7.89 4.40 -9.21
N PHE A 81 -8.41 3.53 -10.08
CA PHE A 81 -7.74 2.27 -10.40
C PHE A 81 -6.44 2.47 -11.17
N ALA A 82 -6.37 3.48 -12.05
CA ALA A 82 -5.13 3.82 -12.74
C ALA A 82 -4.06 4.31 -11.74
N LYS A 83 -4.41 5.14 -10.76
CA LYS A 83 -3.51 5.56 -9.67
C LYS A 83 -3.03 4.37 -8.84
N LEU A 84 -3.95 3.49 -8.45
CA LEU A 84 -3.64 2.27 -7.70
C LEU A 84 -2.61 1.41 -8.46
N TRP A 85 -2.90 1.06 -9.71
CA TRP A 85 -2.00 0.20 -10.49
C TRP A 85 -0.70 0.90 -10.90
N ALA A 86 -0.70 2.21 -11.12
CA ALA A 86 0.52 2.99 -11.31
C ALA A 86 1.42 2.87 -10.08
N ALA A 87 0.90 3.08 -8.87
CA ALA A 87 1.67 2.95 -7.64
C ALA A 87 2.15 1.51 -7.38
N VAL A 88 1.30 0.50 -7.66
CA VAL A 88 1.69 -0.92 -7.55
C VAL A 88 2.84 -1.26 -8.49
N PHE A 89 2.73 -0.90 -9.77
CA PHE A 89 3.78 -1.17 -10.75
C PHE A 89 5.03 -0.35 -10.47
N ALA A 90 4.91 0.88 -9.95
CA ALA A 90 6.03 1.67 -9.48
C ALA A 90 6.77 0.94 -8.35
N GLY A 91 6.05 0.36 -7.38
CA GLY A 91 6.66 -0.40 -6.28
C GLY A 91 7.42 -1.64 -6.75
N TRP A 92 6.84 -2.38 -7.70
CA TRP A 92 7.51 -3.54 -8.31
C TRP A 92 8.70 -3.15 -9.19
N ALA A 93 8.58 -2.07 -9.95
CA ALA A 93 9.67 -1.55 -10.76
C ALA A 93 10.82 -1.02 -9.87
N PHE A 94 10.47 -0.33 -8.79
CA PHE A 94 11.43 0.19 -7.82
C PHE A 94 12.19 -0.93 -7.11
N LEU A 95 11.55 -2.08 -6.87
CA LEU A 95 12.22 -3.27 -6.33
C LEU A 95 13.42 -3.73 -7.19
N ALA A 96 13.41 -3.47 -8.51
CA ALA A 96 14.52 -3.83 -9.40
C ALA A 96 15.82 -3.10 -9.03
N VAL A 97 15.75 -1.95 -8.34
CA VAL A 97 16.90 -1.19 -7.85
C VAL A 97 17.55 -1.88 -6.64
N PHE A 98 16.81 -2.73 -5.92
CA PHE A 98 17.30 -3.43 -4.74
C PHE A 98 18.06 -4.69 -5.15
N GLU A 99 19.36 -4.75 -4.87
CA GLU A 99 20.16 -5.95 -5.15
C GLU A 99 20.02 -6.99 -4.04
N GLN A 100 19.88 -6.53 -2.80
CA GLN A 100 19.91 -7.37 -1.60
C GLN A 100 18.66 -7.18 -0.73
N LEU A 101 18.25 -8.25 -0.06
CA LEU A 101 17.15 -8.23 0.91
C LEU A 101 17.43 -7.28 2.08
N SER A 102 18.70 -7.18 2.50
CA SER A 102 19.15 -6.26 3.56
C SER A 102 18.78 -4.80 3.26
N TRP A 103 18.85 -4.37 2.00
CA TRP A 103 18.50 -3.01 1.59
C TRP A 103 17.00 -2.75 1.77
N VAL A 104 16.16 -3.73 1.45
CA VAL A 104 14.70 -3.63 1.68
C VAL A 104 14.39 -3.55 3.17
N VAL A 105 15.10 -4.32 4.01
CA VAL A 105 14.95 -4.27 5.47
C VAL A 105 15.37 -2.90 6.01
N ILE A 106 16.50 -2.36 5.56
CA ILE A 106 16.95 -1.00 5.93
C ILE A 106 15.88 0.03 5.56
N VAL A 107 15.34 -0.05 4.35
CA VAL A 107 14.27 0.83 3.88
C VAL A 107 13.00 0.69 4.75
N ALA A 108 12.60 -0.54 5.09
CA ALA A 108 11.48 -0.80 6.01
C ALA A 108 11.73 -0.26 7.43
N LEU A 109 12.98 -0.10 7.84
CA LEU A 109 13.32 0.49 9.14
C LEU A 109 13.38 2.02 9.08
N ILE A 110 13.83 2.61 7.98
CA ILE A 110 14.01 4.07 7.85
C ILE A 110 12.71 4.79 7.52
N ILE A 111 11.93 4.28 6.56
CA ILE A 111 10.73 4.93 6.05
C ILE A 111 9.71 5.26 7.14
N PRO A 112 9.43 4.38 8.12
CA PRO A 112 8.55 4.72 9.23
C PRO A 112 8.88 6.06 9.90
N PHE A 113 10.16 6.36 10.09
CA PHE A 113 10.58 7.62 10.68
C PHE A 113 10.39 8.78 9.71
N VAL A 114 10.74 8.60 8.43
CA VAL A 114 10.52 9.63 7.40
C VAL A 114 9.04 9.98 7.29
N ASP A 115 8.17 8.98 7.29
CA ASP A 115 6.71 9.16 7.23
C ASP A 115 6.16 9.81 8.50
N ALA A 116 6.53 9.32 9.68
CA ALA A 116 6.09 9.90 10.95
C ALA A 116 6.58 11.35 11.11
N ILE A 117 7.82 11.64 10.73
CA ILE A 117 8.36 13.00 10.71
C ILE A 117 7.67 13.83 9.64
N SER A 118 7.36 13.28 8.47
CA SER A 118 6.68 14.03 7.40
C SER A 118 5.24 14.37 7.77
N VAL A 119 4.54 13.50 8.50
CA VAL A 119 3.19 13.76 9.02
C VAL A 119 3.27 14.74 10.19
N TRP A 120 4.24 14.58 11.10
CA TRP A 120 4.39 15.44 12.27
C TRP A 120 4.95 16.83 11.95
N LYS A 121 5.89 16.93 11.01
CA LYS A 121 6.43 18.19 10.46
C LYS A 121 5.67 18.66 9.22
N GLY A 122 4.57 17.98 8.84
CA GLY A 122 3.75 18.32 7.69
C GLY A 122 3.45 19.82 7.68
N PRO A 123 3.94 20.60 6.70
CA PRO A 123 4.05 22.05 6.74
C PRO A 123 2.67 22.70 6.64
N THR A 124 1.99 22.84 7.78
CA THR A 124 0.58 23.23 7.81
C THR A 124 0.18 24.04 9.06
N HIS A 125 1.02 24.99 9.48
CA HIS A 125 0.52 26.16 10.22
C HIS A 125 0.77 27.50 9.52
N SER A 126 1.49 27.51 8.38
CA SER A 126 1.66 28.72 7.56
C SER A 126 1.37 28.57 6.07
N ILE A 127 1.08 27.37 5.54
CA ILE A 127 0.80 27.15 4.09
C ILE A 127 -0.44 26.24 3.85
N THR A 128 -1.34 26.09 4.84
CA THR A 128 -2.61 25.35 4.69
C THR A 128 -3.81 26.26 4.65
N ALA A 129 -3.97 26.91 3.51
CA ALA A 129 -5.29 27.32 3.05
C ALA A 129 -5.57 26.91 1.59
N HIS A 130 -4.57 26.41 0.84
CA HIS A 130 -4.68 26.30 -0.63
C HIS A 130 -4.38 24.92 -1.27
N HIS A 131 -3.99 23.87 -0.53
CA HIS A 131 -3.53 22.59 -1.16
C HIS A 131 -4.19 21.29 -0.69
N PHE A 132 -5.33 21.33 0.01
CA PHE A 132 -6.04 20.10 0.40
C PHE A 132 -6.62 19.34 -0.81
N HIS A 133 -6.92 20.03 -1.90
CA HIS A 133 -7.34 19.43 -3.17
C HIS A 133 -6.23 18.56 -3.78
N VAL A 134 -4.98 19.02 -3.82
CA VAL A 134 -3.87 18.31 -4.48
C VAL A 134 -3.61 16.93 -3.88
N TYR A 135 -3.81 16.74 -2.57
CA TYR A 135 -3.64 15.43 -1.95
C TYR A 135 -4.79 14.47 -2.29
N GLN A 136 -6.05 14.93 -2.27
CA GLN A 136 -7.19 14.13 -2.70
C GLN A 136 -7.13 13.80 -4.20
N ASP A 137 -6.56 14.71 -5.00
CA ASP A 137 -6.40 14.53 -6.44
C ASP A 137 -5.39 13.43 -6.78
N VAL A 138 -4.53 13.02 -5.85
CA VAL A 138 -3.48 12.02 -6.11
C VAL A 138 -3.66 10.76 -5.25
N ALA A 139 -4.36 10.82 -4.12
CA ALA A 139 -4.63 9.68 -3.27
C ALA A 139 -5.54 8.63 -3.92
N ILE A 140 -5.40 7.38 -3.46
CA ILE A 140 -6.24 6.26 -3.85
C ILE A 140 -7.39 6.15 -2.84
N ALA A 141 -8.62 6.26 -3.32
CA ALA A 141 -9.83 6.16 -2.53
C ALA A 141 -10.33 4.71 -2.42
N PHE A 142 -10.77 4.33 -1.22
CA PHE A 142 -11.49 3.10 -0.92
C PHE A 142 -12.91 3.45 -0.48
N LEU A 143 -13.88 3.17 -1.35
CA LEU A 143 -15.26 3.64 -1.21
C LEU A 143 -16.08 2.77 -0.25
N VAL A 144 -16.88 3.44 0.58
CA VAL A 144 -17.92 2.86 1.44
C VAL A 144 -19.31 3.38 1.03
N PRO A 145 -20.40 2.82 1.60
CA PRO A 145 -21.75 3.29 1.33
C PRO A 145 -21.91 4.82 1.45
N ALA A 146 -22.84 5.39 0.68
CA ALA A 146 -23.08 6.83 0.54
C ALA A 146 -21.86 7.66 0.05
N GLY A 147 -20.85 7.03 -0.53
CA GLY A 147 -19.77 7.73 -1.24
C GLY A 147 -18.66 8.32 -0.36
N ARG A 148 -18.65 8.01 0.94
CA ARG A 148 -17.48 8.30 1.79
C ARG A 148 -16.31 7.41 1.36
N ALA A 149 -15.09 7.82 1.68
CA ALA A 149 -13.89 7.05 1.33
C ALA A 149 -12.81 7.15 2.41
N ALA A 150 -12.01 6.09 2.52
CA ALA A 150 -10.69 6.15 3.12
C ALA A 150 -9.65 6.38 2.01
N TYR A 151 -8.59 7.12 2.32
CA TYR A 151 -7.55 7.47 1.35
C TYR A 151 -6.22 6.88 1.78
N LEU A 152 -5.49 6.31 0.82
CA LEU A 152 -4.07 5.99 0.96
C LEU A 152 -3.27 6.78 -0.06
N GLY A 153 -2.11 7.28 0.35
CA GLY A 153 -1.22 7.99 -0.55
C GLY A 153 -0.56 7.04 -1.56
N PRO A 154 -0.08 7.56 -2.71
CA PRO A 154 0.73 6.77 -3.62
C PRO A 154 1.95 6.10 -2.97
N PRO A 155 2.70 6.75 -2.04
CA PRO A 155 3.80 6.09 -1.35
C PRO A 155 3.37 4.86 -0.55
N ASP A 156 2.19 4.89 0.09
CA ASP A 156 1.67 3.77 0.86
C ASP A 156 1.49 2.54 -0.04
N ILE A 157 0.77 2.70 -1.15
CA ILE A 157 0.53 1.63 -2.12
C ILE A 157 1.84 1.15 -2.75
N LEU A 158 2.76 2.07 -3.06
CA LEU A 158 4.07 1.75 -3.62
C LEU A 158 4.88 0.86 -2.68
N PHE A 159 5.01 1.24 -1.41
CA PHE A 159 5.78 0.44 -0.44
C PHE A 159 5.07 -0.88 -0.09
N TYR A 160 3.74 -0.89 -0.03
CA TYR A 160 2.98 -2.13 0.11
C TYR A 160 3.27 -3.12 -1.03
N ALA A 161 3.22 -2.64 -2.28
CA ALA A 161 3.53 -3.46 -3.45
C ALA A 161 5.00 -3.91 -3.46
N LEU A 162 5.93 -3.02 -3.09
CA LEU A 162 7.35 -3.33 -2.96
C LEU A 162 7.60 -4.44 -1.94
N PHE A 163 6.99 -4.37 -0.76
CA PHE A 163 7.16 -5.39 0.29
C PHE A 163 6.57 -6.76 -0.11
N LEU A 164 5.44 -6.79 -0.82
CA LEU A 164 4.89 -8.04 -1.35
C LEU A 164 5.78 -8.64 -2.43
N ALA A 165 6.27 -7.83 -3.37
CA ALA A 165 7.19 -8.31 -4.41
C ALA A 165 8.56 -8.70 -3.83
N ALA A 166 9.03 -8.03 -2.78
CA ALA A 166 10.22 -8.44 -2.04
C ALA A 166 9.98 -9.81 -1.38
N ALA A 167 8.81 -10.01 -0.77
CA ALA A 167 8.44 -11.29 -0.19
C ALA A 167 8.40 -12.41 -1.24
N GLU A 168 7.97 -12.13 -2.47
CA GLU A 168 8.02 -13.11 -3.56
C GLU A 168 9.46 -13.35 -4.04
N ARG A 169 10.19 -12.28 -4.39
CA ARG A 169 11.55 -12.33 -4.98
C ARG A 169 12.54 -13.08 -4.11
N TRP A 170 12.48 -12.88 -2.80
CA TRP A 170 13.34 -13.58 -1.85
C TRP A 170 12.64 -14.76 -1.19
N HIS A 171 11.53 -15.31 -1.70
CA HIS A 171 10.89 -16.49 -1.10
C HIS A 171 10.61 -16.34 0.41
N LEU A 172 10.09 -15.18 0.82
CA LEU A 172 9.51 -14.97 2.15
C LEU A 172 8.02 -15.36 2.13
N ARG A 173 7.21 -14.83 3.05
CA ARG A 173 5.80 -15.23 3.22
C ARG A 173 4.83 -14.21 2.65
N VAL A 174 4.66 -14.19 1.32
CA VAL A 174 3.76 -13.26 0.59
C VAL A 174 2.38 -13.12 1.25
N TRP A 175 1.70 -14.23 1.52
CA TRP A 175 0.35 -14.20 2.09
C TRP A 175 0.30 -13.72 3.54
N ARG A 176 1.33 -14.03 4.36
CA ARG A 176 1.40 -13.49 5.73
C ARG A 176 1.74 -12.00 5.71
N THR A 177 2.60 -11.56 4.80
CA THR A 177 2.85 -10.15 4.55
C THR A 177 1.55 -9.45 4.20
N TRP A 178 0.79 -9.94 3.22
CA TRP A 178 -0.51 -9.37 2.83
C TRP A 178 -1.46 -9.21 4.03
N ILE A 179 -1.66 -10.28 4.80
CA ILE A 179 -2.52 -10.24 5.99
C ILE A 179 -2.02 -9.19 6.98
N ALA A 180 -0.74 -9.24 7.35
CA ALA A 180 -0.17 -8.35 8.35
C ALA A 180 -0.23 -6.88 7.91
N THR A 181 0.12 -6.57 6.66
CA THR A 181 0.12 -5.19 6.15
C THR A 181 -1.28 -4.62 6.00
N THR A 182 -2.26 -5.42 5.55
CA THR A 182 -3.65 -4.95 5.40
C THR A 182 -4.33 -4.77 6.75
N LEU A 183 -4.08 -5.66 7.72
CA LEU A 183 -4.53 -5.47 9.11
C LEU A 183 -3.92 -4.21 9.72
N MET A 184 -2.64 -3.95 9.47
CA MET A 184 -1.95 -2.77 9.97
C MET A 184 -2.52 -1.48 9.37
N TYR A 185 -2.84 -1.43 8.07
CA TYR A 185 -3.56 -0.30 7.49
C TYR A 185 -4.97 -0.12 8.07
N GLY A 186 -5.72 -1.21 8.23
CA GLY A 186 -7.04 -1.14 8.84
C GLY A 186 -6.96 -0.59 10.28
N LEU A 187 -5.96 -1.02 11.04
CA LEU A 187 -5.69 -0.51 12.38
C LEU A 187 -5.33 0.99 12.36
N THR A 188 -4.52 1.44 11.41
CA THR A 188 -4.20 2.87 11.23
C THR A 188 -5.46 3.72 11.09
N ILE A 189 -6.43 3.29 10.26
CA ILE A 189 -7.69 4.02 10.05
C ILE A 189 -8.55 4.01 11.32
N VAL A 190 -8.67 2.85 11.96
CA VAL A 190 -9.46 2.70 13.20
C VAL A 190 -8.90 3.59 14.32
N ILE A 191 -7.59 3.57 14.52
CA ILE A 191 -6.93 4.41 15.54
C ILE A 191 -7.09 5.89 15.18
N ALA A 192 -6.82 6.28 13.92
CA ALA A 192 -6.96 7.67 13.47
C ALA A 192 -8.37 8.21 13.72
N THR A 193 -9.39 7.39 13.43
CA THR A 193 -10.79 7.71 13.70
C THR A 193 -11.05 7.81 15.21
N ALA A 194 -10.58 6.85 16.00
CA ALA A 194 -10.80 6.82 17.46
C ALA A 194 -10.22 8.04 18.17
N VAL A 195 -9.04 8.50 17.74
CA VAL A 195 -8.36 9.67 18.32
C VAL A 195 -8.68 10.98 17.60
N HIS A 196 -9.65 10.96 16.68
CA HIS A 196 -10.18 12.13 15.97
C HIS A 196 -9.10 12.93 15.21
N VAL A 197 -8.12 12.23 14.63
CA VAL A 197 -7.10 12.85 13.76
C VAL A 197 -7.41 12.54 12.30
N GLY A 198 -7.13 13.51 11.41
CA GLY A 198 -7.41 13.39 9.98
C GLY A 198 -6.59 12.31 9.26
N GLY A 199 -5.55 11.78 9.89
CA GLY A 199 -4.73 10.68 9.39
C GLY A 199 -3.59 10.36 10.34
N LEU A 200 -3.10 9.12 10.28
CA LEU A 200 -1.89 8.67 10.95
C LEU A 200 -0.86 8.24 9.90
N PRO A 201 0.46 8.37 10.19
CA PRO A 201 1.49 7.86 9.30
C PRO A 201 1.27 6.36 9.08
N ALA A 202 1.03 5.97 7.83
CA ALA A 202 0.65 4.60 7.47
C ALA A 202 1.87 3.71 7.21
N LEU A 203 3.01 4.28 6.82
CA LEU A 203 4.22 3.53 6.52
C LEU A 203 4.87 2.86 7.76
N PRO A 204 4.80 3.42 8.99
CA PRO A 204 5.19 2.71 10.21
C PRO A 204 4.42 1.40 10.40
N PHE A 205 3.09 1.46 10.28
CA PHE A 205 2.20 0.31 10.43
C PHE A 205 2.47 -0.73 9.32
N LEU A 206 2.60 -0.27 8.07
CA LEU A 206 2.95 -1.12 6.94
C LEU A 206 4.28 -1.86 7.16
N SER A 207 5.33 -1.11 7.51
CA SER A 207 6.68 -1.67 7.66
C SER A 207 6.74 -2.66 8.83
N PHE A 208 6.06 -2.34 9.94
CA PHE A 208 5.90 -3.26 11.05
C PHE A 208 5.21 -4.57 10.61
N GLY A 209 4.13 -4.47 9.83
CA GLY A 209 3.45 -5.64 9.27
C GLY A 209 4.37 -6.52 8.42
N PHE A 210 5.18 -5.94 7.54
CA PHE A 210 6.16 -6.67 6.72
C PHE A 210 7.24 -7.35 7.59
N LEU A 211 7.84 -6.61 8.53
CA LEU A 211 8.91 -7.13 9.39
C LEU A 211 8.41 -8.25 10.30
N VAL A 212 7.23 -8.10 10.92
CA VAL A 212 6.65 -9.12 11.80
C VAL A 212 6.29 -10.39 11.02
N ALA A 213 5.68 -10.26 9.83
CA ALA A 213 5.28 -11.42 9.03
C ALA A 213 6.47 -12.31 8.60
N ASN A 214 7.66 -11.72 8.49
CA ASN A 214 8.86 -12.36 7.95
C ASN A 214 10.04 -12.42 8.92
N GLY A 215 9.87 -11.99 10.17
CA GLY A 215 10.97 -11.73 11.10
C GLY A 215 11.90 -12.93 11.32
N ASP A 216 11.35 -14.13 11.40
CA ASP A 216 12.11 -15.37 11.55
C ASP A 216 12.98 -15.71 10.32
N LEU A 217 12.46 -15.48 9.11
CA LEU A 217 13.19 -15.69 7.86
C LEU A 217 14.25 -14.61 7.65
N LEU A 218 13.93 -13.36 7.96
CA LEU A 218 14.87 -12.24 7.91
C LEU A 218 16.04 -12.49 8.86
N TRP A 219 15.75 -12.90 10.10
CA TRP A 219 16.75 -13.22 11.11
C TRP A 219 17.68 -14.36 10.68
N THR A 220 17.12 -15.43 10.13
CA THR A 220 17.91 -16.60 9.70
C THR A 220 18.87 -16.25 8.57
N ARG A 221 18.47 -15.37 7.64
CA ARG A 221 19.26 -15.05 6.44
C ARG A 221 20.24 -13.91 6.59
N LEU A 222 20.01 -13.01 7.55
CA LEU A 222 20.89 -11.88 7.81
C LEU A 222 21.94 -12.19 8.89
N ARG A 223 21.87 -13.35 9.54
CA ARG A 223 22.91 -13.81 10.45
C ARG A 223 24.21 -14.08 9.70
N PRO A 224 25.34 -13.50 10.12
CA PRO A 224 26.65 -13.91 9.63
C PRO A 224 26.85 -15.42 9.88
N PRO A 225 27.49 -16.17 8.95
CA PRO A 225 27.92 -17.53 9.24
C PRO A 225 28.74 -17.52 10.54
N ALA A 226 28.41 -18.44 11.46
CA ALA A 226 29.23 -18.63 12.64
C ALA A 226 30.67 -18.87 12.16
N ALA A 227 31.60 -18.01 12.59
CA ALA A 227 33.01 -18.13 12.22
C ALA A 227 33.43 -19.57 12.54
N SER A 228 33.67 -20.36 11.50
CA SER A 228 34.26 -21.68 11.65
C SER A 228 35.57 -21.47 12.38
N SER A 229 35.65 -21.93 13.63
CA SER A 229 36.88 -21.92 14.41
C SER A 229 38.00 -22.49 13.53
N PRO A 230 39.14 -21.80 13.37
CA PRO A 230 40.26 -22.37 12.65
C PRO A 230 40.61 -23.69 13.35
N ALA A 231 40.45 -24.79 12.61
CA ALA A 231 40.90 -26.09 13.06
C ALA A 231 42.40 -25.97 13.35
N GLN A 232 42.74 -26.08 14.64
CA GLN A 232 44.12 -26.32 15.05
C GLN A 232 44.41 -27.80 14.77
N SER A 233 45.19 -28.07 13.71
CA SER A 233 46.08 -29.24 13.60
C SER A 233 47.03 -29.07 12.44
#